data_AF-A0A4U4EAN4-F1
#
_entry.id   AF-A0A4U4EAN4-F1
#
_cell.length_a   1.000
_cell.length_b   1.000
_cell.length_c   1.000
_cell.angle_alpha   90.00
_cell.angle_beta   90.00
_cell.angle_gamma   90.00
#
_symmetry.space_group_name_H-M   'P 1'
#
loop_
_entity.id
_entity.type
_entity.pdbx_description
1 polymer ?
#
loop_
_entity_poly.entity_id
_entity_poly.type
_entity_poly.pdbx_seq_one_letter_code
_entity_poly.pdbx_strand_id
1 'polypeptide(L)' 'GDYSAANQERVADQYVTSRYGSWDAAQAFWLANGWY' A
#
# COMPACT_ATOMS: atom_id res chain seq x y z
N GLY A 1 -12.95 -8.58 -14.20
CA GLY A 1 -11.63 -8.23 -13.65
C GLY A 1 -11.14 -9.39 -12.81
N ASP A 2 -9.84 -9.62 -12.76
CA ASP A 2 -9.25 -10.62 -11.87
C ASP A 2 -9.28 -10.08 -10.43
N TYR A 3 -10.16 -10.63 -9.61
CA TYR A 3 -10.28 -10.27 -8.19
C TYR A 3 -9.64 -11.31 -7.26
N SER A 4 -8.78 -12.18 -7.80
CA SER A 4 -8.02 -13.12 -6.98
C SER A 4 -7.16 -12.39 -5.94
N ALA A 5 -6.91 -13.04 -4.81
CA ALA A 5 -6.07 -12.49 -3.74
C ALA A 5 -4.67 -12.11 -4.25
N ALA A 6 -4.08 -12.95 -5.12
CA ALA A 6 -2.79 -12.67 -5.73
C ALA A 6 -2.81 -11.38 -6.57
N ASN A 7 -3.88 -11.13 -7.31
CA ASN A 7 -4.00 -9.88 -8.05
C ASN A 7 -4.24 -8.67 -7.11
N GLN A 8 -4.98 -8.86 -6.02
CA GLN A 8 -5.21 -7.80 -5.01
C GLN A 8 -3.90 -7.40 -4.31
N GLU A 9 -3.11 -8.37 -3.85
CA GLU A 9 -1.79 -8.13 -3.23
C GLU A 9 -0.86 -7.42 -4.20
N ARG A 10 -0.76 -7.92 -5.44
CA ARG A 10 0.07 -7.30 -6.49
C ARG A 10 -0.33 -5.83 -6.74
N VAL A 11 -1.62 -5.55 -6.83
CA VAL A 11 -2.12 -4.18 -7.05
C VAL A 11 -1.86 -3.29 -5.83
N ALA A 12 -2.06 -3.81 -4.62
CA ALA A 12 -1.79 -3.09 -3.37
C ALA A 12 -0.30 -2.75 -3.25
N ASP A 13 0.59 -3.71 -3.50
CA ASP A 13 2.03 -3.51 -3.48
C ASP A 13 2.48 -2.48 -4.53
N GLN A 14 1.94 -2.55 -5.74
CA GLN A 14 2.21 -1.56 -6.78
C GLN A 14 1.78 -0.16 -6.36
N TYR A 15 0.61 -0.03 -5.74
CA TYR A 15 0.11 1.25 -5.25
C TYR A 15 0.99 1.80 -4.13
N VAL A 16 1.29 0.98 -3.12
CA VAL A 16 2.11 1.39 -1.97
C VAL A 16 3.52 1.76 -2.41
N THR A 17 4.14 0.95 -3.27
CA THR A 17 5.46 1.25 -3.83
C THR A 17 5.43 2.55 -4.63
N SER A 18 4.42 2.76 -5.48
CA SER A 18 4.34 3.97 -6.31
C SER A 18 4.08 5.24 -5.50
N ARG A 19 3.31 5.16 -4.41
CA ARG A 19 2.90 6.32 -3.62
C ARG A 19 3.83 6.63 -2.46
N TYR A 20 4.32 5.60 -1.79
CA TYR A 20 5.06 5.70 -0.53
C TYR A 20 6.49 5.14 -0.65
N GLY A 21 6.80 4.38 -1.70
CA GLY A 21 8.10 3.73 -1.90
C GLY A 21 8.22 2.37 -1.21
N SER A 22 7.71 2.25 0.02
CA SER A 22 7.65 1.00 0.78
C SER A 22 6.48 0.98 1.77
N TRP A 23 6.15 -0.20 2.29
CA TRP A 23 5.15 -0.36 3.35
C TRP A 23 5.55 0.34 4.65
N ASP A 24 6.84 0.33 5.01
CA ASP A 24 7.35 1.04 6.19
C ASP A 24 7.15 2.55 6.06
N ALA A 25 7.43 3.11 4.88
CA ALA A 25 7.21 4.53 4.59
C ALA A 25 5.71 4.88 4.59
N ALA A 26 4.85 3.99 4.07
CA ALA A 26 3.40 4.15 4.12
C ALA A 26 2.88 4.17 5.55
N GLN A 27 3.33 3.24 6.40
CA GLN A 27 2.98 3.18 7.80
C GLN A 27 3.40 4.46 8.55
N ALA A 28 4.65 4.89 8.37
CA ALA A 28 5.14 6.13 8.96
C ALA A 28 4.31 7.34 8.52
N PHE A 29 3.95 7.41 7.23
CA PHE A 29 3.08 8.46 6.70
C PHE A 29 1.69 8.43 7.35
N TRP A 30 1.02 7.28 7.47
CA TRP A 30 -0.31 7.20 8.07
C TRP A 30 -0.32 7.58 9.54
N LEU A 31 0.68 7.12 10.31
CA LEU A 31 0.86 7.49 11.72
C LEU A 31 1.07 9.00 11.87
N ALA A 32 1.91 9.60 11.04
CA ALA A 32 2.16 11.05 11.05
C ALA A 32 0.91 11.87 10.68
N ASN A 33 -0.01 11.31 9.90
CA ASN A 33 -1.24 11.97 9.47
C ASN A 33 -2.46 11.63 10.34
N GLY A 34 -2.32 10.78 11.37
CA GLY A 34 -3.42 10.37 12.25
C GLY A 34 -4.50 9.54 11.54
N TRP A 35 -4.13 8.82 10.48
CA TRP A 35 -5.05 7.93 9.74
C TRP A 35 -5.15 6.53 10.36
N TYR A 36 -4.42 6.31 11.45
CA TYR A 36 -4.37 5.10 12.25
C TYR A 36 -4.44 5.44 13.75
#